data_AF-A0A4W3J3P9-F1
#
_entry.id   AF-A0A4W3J3P9-F1
#
_cell.length_a   1.000
_cell.length_b   1.000
_cell.length_c   1.000
_cell.angle_alpha   90.00
_cell.angle_beta   90.00
_cell.angle_gamma   90.00
#
_symmetry.space_group_name_H-M   'P 1'
#
loop_
_entity.id
_entity.type
_entity.pdbx_description
1 polymer ?
#
loop_
_entity_poly.entity_id
_entity_poly.type
_entity_poly.pdbx_seq_one_letter_code
_entity_poly.pdbx_strand_id
1 'polypeptide(L)'
;MFEAAVQENILVNEMLWQELPEEELEHGNDIKVLDDELDECIKETATKRKKFPRKICGHVAKTMKAEREKLKLQQAVTIPKRTLQLHLEQVTTETELMENASIVSQEMNDIMKCLPALMEKADRLSQSLTLLPAIKPSETHKAVFSSDTERCFKTNNEEEVLSVRKMDVTPTETGTTKTSESRNPKRKKWACNLIRKYPKRRLHLNH
;
A
#
# COMPACT_ATOMS: atom_id res chain seq x y z
N MET A 1 -11.82 -97.96 -14.28
CA MET A 1 -12.54 -97.87 -12.99
C MET A 1 -11.74 -97.12 -11.93
N PHE A 2 -10.43 -97.39 -11.78
CA PHE A 2 -9.57 -96.65 -10.83
C PHE A 2 -9.42 -95.15 -11.18
N GLU A 3 -9.12 -94.80 -12.43
CA GLU A 3 -8.89 -93.40 -12.84
C GLU A 3 -10.09 -92.49 -12.60
N ALA A 4 -11.30 -92.92 -12.99
CA ALA A 4 -12.53 -92.15 -12.73
C ALA A 4 -12.77 -91.95 -11.22
N ALA A 5 -12.52 -92.98 -10.39
CA ALA A 5 -12.62 -92.84 -8.94
C ALA A 5 -11.57 -91.87 -8.39
N VAL A 6 -10.36 -91.83 -8.94
CA VAL A 6 -9.35 -90.84 -8.57
C VAL A 6 -9.83 -89.44 -8.94
N GLN A 7 -10.32 -89.23 -10.16
CA GLN A 7 -10.81 -87.94 -10.65
C GLN A 7 -12.01 -87.40 -9.85
N GLU A 8 -12.90 -88.27 -9.37
CA GLU A 8 -14.05 -87.89 -8.53
C GLU A 8 -13.66 -87.52 -7.08
N ASN A 9 -12.50 -87.97 -6.59
CA ASN A 9 -12.08 -87.78 -5.20
C ASN A 9 -11.00 -86.70 -5.01
N ILE A 10 -10.50 -86.11 -6.10
CA ILE A 10 -9.51 -85.04 -6.05
C ILE A 10 -10.13 -83.71 -6.48
N LEU A 11 -9.68 -82.64 -5.83
CA LEU A 11 -9.98 -81.26 -6.20
C LEU A 11 -8.70 -80.59 -6.68
N VAL A 12 -8.75 -79.90 -7.81
CA VAL A 12 -7.65 -79.09 -8.33
C VAL A 12 -8.12 -77.64 -8.28
N ASN A 13 -7.38 -76.76 -7.60
CA ASN A 13 -7.79 -75.36 -7.36
C ASN A 13 -9.23 -75.23 -6.80
N GLU A 14 -9.61 -76.11 -5.88
CA GLU A 14 -10.96 -76.18 -5.27
C GLU A 14 -12.10 -76.55 -6.24
N MET A 15 -11.76 -76.95 -7.47
CA MET A 15 -12.71 -77.37 -8.50
C MET A 15 -12.67 -78.89 -8.70
N LEU A 16 -13.84 -79.48 -8.99
CA LEU A 16 -13.93 -80.88 -9.40
C LEU A 16 -13.17 -81.10 -10.72
N TRP A 17 -12.65 -82.30 -10.93
CA TRP A 17 -11.88 -82.62 -12.13
C TRP A 17 -12.67 -82.34 -13.43
N GLN A 18 -13.99 -82.50 -13.44
CA GLN A 18 -14.86 -82.22 -14.59
C GLN A 18 -15.16 -80.72 -14.78
N GLU A 19 -14.96 -79.89 -13.76
CA GLU A 19 -15.21 -78.45 -13.79
C GLU A 19 -13.97 -77.65 -14.15
N LEU A 20 -12.79 -78.29 -14.14
CA LEU A 20 -11.56 -77.66 -14.58
C LEU A 20 -11.74 -77.17 -16.02
N PRO A 21 -11.36 -75.92 -16.33
CA PRO A 21 -11.28 -75.51 -17.71
C PRO A 21 -10.32 -76.47 -18.40
N GLU A 22 -10.81 -77.16 -19.43
CA GLU A 22 -9.94 -77.90 -20.33
C GLU A 22 -8.96 -76.86 -20.88
N GLU A 23 -7.71 -76.96 -20.43
CA GLU A 23 -6.59 -76.15 -20.92
C GLU A 23 -6.23 -76.68 -22.32
N GLU A 24 -7.21 -76.68 -23.23
CA GLU A 24 -7.04 -77.06 -24.62
C GLU A 24 -6.01 -76.11 -25.23
N LEU A 25 -5.01 -76.71 -25.86
CA LEU A 25 -3.83 -76.07 -26.41
C LEU A 25 -4.12 -75.21 -27.66
N GLU A 26 -5.15 -74.37 -27.61
CA GLU A 26 -5.41 -73.25 -28.55
C GLU A 26 -4.40 -72.09 -28.33
N HIS A 27 -3.50 -72.20 -27.36
CA HIS A 27 -2.46 -71.23 -27.05
C HIS A 27 -1.58 -70.88 -28.25
N GLY A 28 -1.41 -71.77 -29.24
CA GLY A 28 -0.54 -71.51 -30.39
C GLY A 28 -0.98 -70.34 -31.28
N ASN A 29 -2.29 -70.11 -31.41
CA ASN A 29 -2.83 -68.98 -32.17
C ASN A 29 -2.88 -67.72 -31.32
N ASP A 30 -3.25 -67.84 -30.05
CA ASP A 30 -3.30 -66.73 -29.09
C ASP A 30 -1.92 -66.12 -28.83
N ILE A 31 -0.89 -66.96 -28.67
CA ILE A 31 0.50 -66.51 -28.49
C ILE A 31 1.00 -65.73 -29.71
N LYS A 32 0.66 -66.15 -30.94
CA LYS A 32 1.09 -65.43 -32.15
C LYS A 32 0.46 -64.05 -32.25
N VAL A 33 -0.83 -63.94 -31.92
CA VAL A 33 -1.53 -62.65 -31.89
C VAL A 33 -0.92 -61.72 -30.85
N LEU A 34 -0.61 -62.24 -29.66
CA LEU A 34 0.06 -61.48 -28.59
C LEU A 34 1.47 -61.05 -28.99
N ASP A 35 2.24 -61.92 -29.64
CA ASP A 35 3.59 -61.61 -30.13
C ASP A 35 3.55 -60.51 -31.19
N ASP A 36 2.60 -60.58 -32.14
CA ASP A 36 2.41 -59.54 -33.16
C ASP A 36 2.01 -58.18 -32.55
N GLU A 37 1.13 -58.17 -31.54
CA GLU A 37 0.74 -56.96 -30.82
C GLU A 37 1.93 -56.36 -30.04
N LEU A 38 2.72 -57.22 -29.39
CA LEU A 38 3.93 -56.81 -28.70
C LEU A 38 4.93 -56.18 -29.68
N ASP A 39 5.13 -56.80 -30.83
CA ASP A 39 6.02 -56.33 -31.88
C ASP A 39 5.61 -54.95 -32.40
N GLU A 40 4.30 -54.75 -32.63
CA GLU A 40 3.75 -53.46 -33.03
C GLU A 40 3.94 -52.42 -31.93
N CYS A 41 3.67 -52.76 -30.67
CA CYS A 41 3.91 -51.89 -29.52
C CYS A 41 5.39 -51.49 -29.39
N ILE A 42 6.32 -52.42 -29.61
CA ILE A 42 7.76 -52.17 -29.60
C ILE A 42 8.13 -51.22 -30.74
N LYS A 43 7.66 -51.46 -31.97
CA LYS A 43 7.90 -50.60 -33.13
C LYS A 43 7.35 -49.20 -32.90
N GLU A 44 6.10 -49.07 -32.45
CA GLU A 44 5.48 -47.78 -32.16
C GLU A 44 6.25 -47.03 -31.06
N THR A 45 6.60 -47.72 -29.98
CA THR A 45 7.36 -47.12 -28.87
C THR A 45 8.76 -46.68 -29.31
N ALA A 46 9.47 -47.50 -30.07
CA ALA A 46 10.79 -47.16 -30.60
C ALA A 46 10.72 -45.95 -31.54
N THR A 47 9.72 -45.90 -32.42
CA THR A 47 9.53 -44.75 -33.32
C THR A 47 9.14 -43.49 -32.55
N LYS A 48 8.30 -43.60 -31.51
CA LYS A 48 7.96 -42.49 -30.60
C LYS A 48 9.19 -41.93 -29.91
N ARG A 49 9.99 -42.80 -29.25
CA ARG A 49 11.24 -42.44 -28.57
C ARG A 49 12.25 -41.78 -29.51
N LYS A 50 12.31 -42.20 -30.79
CA LYS A 50 13.21 -41.61 -31.79
C LYS A 50 12.72 -40.26 -32.34
N LYS A 51 11.44 -40.13 -32.67
CA LYS A 51 10.91 -38.99 -33.44
C LYS A 51 10.39 -37.84 -32.56
N PHE A 52 9.70 -38.15 -31.46
CA PHE A 52 8.96 -37.13 -30.71
C PHE A 52 9.84 -36.18 -29.90
N PRO A 53 10.96 -36.59 -29.27
CA PRO A 53 11.83 -35.64 -28.57
C PRO A 53 12.34 -34.52 -29.49
N ARG A 54 12.68 -34.85 -30.73
CA ARG A 54 13.11 -33.87 -31.75
C ARG A 54 11.97 -32.93 -32.13
N LYS A 55 10.76 -33.45 -32.33
CA LYS A 55 9.56 -32.63 -32.62
C LYS A 55 9.26 -31.69 -31.45
N ILE A 56 9.22 -32.20 -30.22
CA ILE A 56 8.92 -31.42 -29.01
C ILE A 56 9.95 -30.30 -28.84
N CYS A 57 11.25 -30.64 -28.92
CA CYS A 57 12.32 -29.66 -28.82
C CYS A 57 12.16 -28.52 -29.85
N GLY A 58 11.84 -28.86 -31.10
CA GLY A 58 11.58 -27.87 -32.14
C GLY A 58 10.40 -26.93 -31.83
N HIS A 59 9.31 -27.45 -31.25
CA HIS A 59 8.17 -26.62 -30.85
C HIS A 59 8.53 -25.72 -29.66
N VAL A 60 9.17 -26.27 -28.63
CA VAL A 60 9.59 -25.51 -27.44
C VAL A 60 10.58 -24.41 -27.82
N ALA A 61 11.54 -24.68 -28.70
CA ALA A 61 12.47 -23.66 -29.16
C ALA A 61 11.75 -22.51 -29.90
N LYS A 62 10.76 -22.82 -30.73
CA LYS A 62 9.94 -21.82 -31.44
C LYS A 62 9.11 -20.98 -30.46
N THR A 63 8.45 -21.61 -29.49
CA THR A 63 7.64 -20.87 -28.50
C THR A 63 8.51 -19.99 -27.63
N MET A 64 9.65 -20.49 -27.13
CA MET A 64 10.61 -19.68 -26.37
C MET A 64 11.14 -18.50 -27.17
N LYS A 65 11.41 -18.67 -28.47
CA LYS A 65 11.82 -17.56 -29.34
C LYS A 65 10.71 -16.52 -29.48
N ALA A 66 9.47 -16.95 -29.73
CA ALA A 66 8.32 -16.04 -29.84
C ALA A 66 8.06 -15.26 -28.54
N GLU A 67 8.16 -15.91 -27.39
CA GLU A 67 8.04 -15.26 -26.08
C GLU A 67 9.12 -14.20 -25.86
N ARG A 68 10.38 -14.52 -26.19
CA ARG A 68 11.49 -13.56 -26.11
C ARG A 68 11.28 -12.34 -27.02
N GLU A 69 10.80 -12.55 -28.25
CA GLU A 69 10.49 -11.44 -29.15
C GLU A 69 9.35 -10.56 -28.61
N LYS A 70 8.29 -11.16 -28.07
CA LYS A 70 7.22 -10.42 -27.39
C LYS A 70 7.75 -9.59 -26.21
N LEU A 71 8.65 -10.14 -25.40
CA LEU A 71 9.25 -9.42 -24.27
C LEU A 71 10.10 -8.22 -24.72
N LYS A 72 10.87 -8.36 -25.80
CA LYS A 72 11.63 -7.24 -26.38
C LYS A 72 10.72 -6.06 -26.75
N LEU A 73 9.58 -6.37 -27.38
CA LEU A 73 8.58 -5.35 -27.73
C LEU A 73 7.99 -4.68 -26.48
N GLN A 74 7.75 -5.44 -25.41
CA GLN A 74 7.23 -4.89 -24.15
C GLN A 74 8.24 -3.99 -23.42
N GLN A 75 9.53 -4.36 -23.43
CA GLN A 75 10.59 -3.59 -22.78
C GLN A 75 10.78 -2.21 -23.43
N ALA A 76 10.62 -2.10 -24.75
CA ALA A 76 10.68 -0.83 -25.46
C ALA A 76 9.55 0.14 -25.07
N VAL A 77 8.40 -0.39 -24.64
CA VAL A 77 7.21 0.41 -24.28
C VAL A 77 7.28 0.97 -22.85
N THR A 78 8.16 0.44 -21.98
CA THR A 78 8.11 0.69 -20.52
C THR A 78 9.10 1.71 -19.96
N ILE A 79 9.84 2.46 -20.77
CA ILE A 79 10.70 3.54 -20.26
C ILE A 79 10.09 4.90 -20.61
N PRO A 80 9.09 5.39 -19.86
CA PRO A 80 8.89 6.83 -19.78
C PRO A 80 10.12 7.38 -19.05
N LYS A 81 11.06 7.93 -19.82
CA LYS A 81 12.02 8.91 -19.30
C LYS A 81 11.17 10.06 -18.78
N ARG A 82 10.77 10.00 -17.50
CA ARG A 82 10.37 11.19 -16.76
C ARG A 82 11.65 12.02 -16.62
N THR A 83 11.98 12.76 -17.67
CA THR A 83 12.71 14.00 -17.51
C THR A 83 11.86 14.85 -16.60
N LEU A 84 12.20 14.84 -15.32
CA LEU A 84 11.77 15.87 -14.39
C LEU A 84 12.30 17.18 -14.98
N GLN A 85 11.49 17.82 -15.82
CA GLN A 85 11.59 19.25 -16.03
C GLN A 85 11.24 19.86 -14.68
N LEU A 86 12.21 19.92 -13.77
CA LEU A 86 12.16 20.87 -12.69
C LEU A 86 12.16 22.22 -13.37
N HIS A 87 10.98 22.81 -13.36
CA HIS A 87 10.61 24.02 -14.04
C HIS A 87 11.55 25.13 -13.56
N LEU A 88 12.30 25.72 -14.49
CA LEU A 88 13.26 26.81 -14.26
C LEU A 88 12.61 28.00 -13.50
N GLU A 89 11.28 28.12 -13.55
CA GLU A 89 10.47 29.11 -12.83
C GLU A 89 10.53 28.96 -11.29
N GLN A 90 10.81 27.77 -10.74
CA GLN A 90 10.97 27.64 -9.29
C GLN A 90 12.19 28.42 -8.79
N VAL A 91 13.28 28.42 -9.56
CA VAL A 91 14.53 29.08 -9.18
C VAL A 91 14.40 30.61 -9.24
N THR A 92 13.66 31.15 -10.21
CA THR A 92 13.42 32.61 -10.30
C THR A 92 12.52 33.10 -9.17
N THR A 93 11.48 32.35 -8.81
CA THR A 93 10.61 32.71 -7.67
C THR A 93 11.34 32.64 -6.33
N GLU A 94 12.28 31.72 -6.16
CA GLU A 94 13.06 31.60 -4.92
C GLU A 94 14.01 32.78 -4.74
N THR A 95 14.67 33.23 -5.82
CA THR A 95 15.59 34.39 -5.76
C THR A 95 14.86 35.70 -5.51
N GLU A 96 13.72 35.93 -6.16
CA GLU A 96 12.90 37.13 -5.95
C GLU A 96 12.32 37.17 -4.53
N LEU A 97 11.87 36.01 -4.01
CA LEU A 97 11.38 35.90 -2.63
C LEU A 97 12.49 36.18 -1.62
N MET A 98 13.72 35.72 -1.87
CA MET A 98 14.86 35.97 -0.99
C MET A 98 15.29 37.44 -1.00
N GLU A 99 15.27 38.10 -2.16
CA GLU A 99 15.52 39.55 -2.27
C GLU A 99 14.48 40.35 -1.50
N ASN A 100 13.19 40.05 -1.72
CA ASN A 100 12.09 40.70 -1.00
C ASN A 100 12.18 40.51 0.51
N ALA A 101 12.50 39.29 0.97
CA ALA A 101 12.71 39.02 2.40
C ALA A 101 13.87 39.85 2.98
N SER A 102 14.96 40.01 2.23
CA SER A 102 16.10 40.85 2.63
C SER A 102 15.72 42.33 2.74
N ILE A 103 14.99 42.86 1.75
CA ILE A 103 14.52 44.27 1.75
C ILE A 103 13.65 44.53 2.98
N VAL A 104 12.64 43.69 3.20
CA VAL A 104 11.73 43.85 4.35
C VAL A 104 12.48 43.75 5.68
N SER A 105 13.45 42.83 5.80
CA SER A 105 14.26 42.72 7.00
C SER A 105 15.11 43.97 7.25
N GLN A 106 15.62 44.61 6.20
CA GLN A 106 16.43 45.81 6.31
C GLN A 106 15.58 47.03 6.69
N GLU A 107 14.41 47.19 6.07
CA GLU A 107 13.44 48.21 6.44
C GLU A 107 13.03 48.09 7.90
N MET A 108 12.73 46.86 8.37
CA MET A 108 12.40 46.61 9.76
C MET A 108 13.54 47.00 10.70
N ASN A 109 14.79 46.69 10.35
CA ASN A 109 15.96 47.07 11.14
C ASN A 109 16.13 48.59 11.23
N ASP A 110 15.91 49.30 10.12
CA ASP A 110 16.02 50.75 10.09
C ASP A 110 14.89 51.44 10.87
N ILE A 111 13.67 50.89 10.80
CA ILE A 111 12.56 51.31 11.66
C ILE A 111 12.90 51.07 13.13
N MET A 112 13.43 49.90 13.49
CA MET A 112 13.83 49.58 14.86
C MET A 112 14.93 50.51 15.39
N LYS A 113 15.85 50.97 14.55
CA LYS A 113 16.85 51.98 14.93
C LYS A 113 16.25 53.37 15.12
N CYS A 114 15.25 53.74 14.32
CA CYS A 114 14.62 55.06 14.39
C CYS A 114 13.59 55.19 15.53
N LEU A 115 12.93 54.10 15.90
CA LEU A 115 11.83 54.07 16.85
C LEU A 115 12.19 54.63 18.25
N PRO A 116 13.35 54.31 18.85
CA PRO A 116 13.76 54.90 20.14
C PRO A 116 13.88 56.43 20.09
N ALA A 117 14.43 56.97 19.00
CA ALA A 117 14.58 58.42 18.84
C ALA A 117 13.22 59.13 18.66
N LEU A 118 12.25 58.46 18.03
CA LEU A 118 10.87 58.97 17.93
C LEU A 118 10.17 58.98 19.29
N MET A 119 10.31 57.89 20.06
CA MET A 119 9.77 57.81 21.42
C MET A 119 10.35 58.91 22.32
N GLU A 120 11.66 59.13 22.28
CA GLU A 120 12.31 60.18 23.07
C GLU A 120 11.78 61.58 22.71
N LYS A 121 11.54 61.85 21.42
CA LYS A 121 10.94 63.12 20.98
C LYS A 121 9.50 63.26 21.50
N ALA A 122 8.70 62.20 21.46
CA ALA A 122 7.33 62.20 21.97
C ALA A 122 7.30 62.45 23.49
N ASP A 123 8.21 61.84 24.25
CA ASP A 123 8.35 62.06 25.69
C ASP A 123 8.79 63.48 26.03
N ARG A 124 9.71 64.05 25.25
CA ARG A 124 10.12 65.46 25.43
C ARG A 124 8.97 66.42 25.14
N LEU A 125 8.16 66.14 24.12
CA LEU A 125 6.97 66.93 23.80
C LEU A 125 5.88 66.78 24.88
N SER A 126 5.66 65.57 25.40
CA SER A 126 4.69 65.38 26.49
C SER A 126 5.12 66.14 27.75
N GLN A 127 6.42 66.11 28.08
CA GLN A 127 6.99 66.90 29.16
C GLN A 127 6.82 68.41 28.93
N SER A 128 7.13 68.93 27.74
CA SER A 128 6.96 70.37 27.46
C SER A 128 5.50 70.82 27.55
N LEU A 129 4.55 69.98 27.12
CA LEU A 129 3.12 70.24 27.28
C LEU A 129 2.67 70.22 28.75
N THR A 130 3.25 69.36 29.59
CA THR A 130 2.97 69.37 31.04
C THR A 130 3.56 70.59 31.76
N LEU A 131 4.65 71.15 31.23
CA LEU A 131 5.28 72.37 31.74
C LEU A 131 4.64 73.65 31.19
N LEU A 132 3.75 73.52 30.20
CA LEU A 132 2.91 74.64 29.78
C LEU A 132 2.06 75.04 31.00
N PRO A 133 1.98 76.34 31.36
CA PRO A 133 1.06 76.77 32.38
C PRO A 133 -0.31 76.24 31.99
N ALA A 134 -0.94 75.44 32.84
CA ALA A 134 -2.34 75.09 32.66
C ALA A 134 -3.08 76.42 32.51
N ILE A 135 -3.47 76.75 31.27
CA ILE A 135 -4.28 77.92 30.99
C ILE A 135 -5.58 77.59 31.70
N LYS A 136 -5.72 78.10 32.94
CA LYS A 136 -7.01 78.13 33.61
C LYS A 136 -7.94 78.76 32.59
N PRO A 137 -9.06 78.13 32.20
CA PRO A 137 -10.01 78.77 31.32
C PRO A 137 -10.36 80.10 31.98
N SER A 138 -9.88 81.21 31.43
CA SER A 138 -10.28 82.52 31.89
C SER A 138 -11.78 82.60 31.66
N GLU A 139 -12.51 82.97 32.69
CA GLU A 139 -13.97 82.95 32.73
C GLU A 139 -14.63 83.93 31.73
N THR A 140 -13.84 84.62 30.91
CA THR A 140 -14.27 85.74 30.09
C THR A 140 -14.75 85.39 28.67
N HIS A 141 -14.80 84.12 28.27
CA HIS A 141 -15.39 83.76 26.95
C HIS A 141 -16.24 82.47 26.96
N LYS A 142 -16.88 82.13 28.10
CA LYS A 142 -17.84 81.02 28.18
C LYS A 142 -19.07 81.16 27.25
N ALA A 143 -19.31 82.35 26.68
CA ALA A 143 -20.46 82.61 25.83
C ALA A 143 -20.31 82.15 24.36
N VAL A 144 -19.13 81.75 23.89
CA VAL A 144 -18.96 81.37 22.46
C VAL A 144 -19.04 79.86 22.24
N PHE A 145 -18.80 79.04 23.27
CA PHE A 145 -18.76 77.58 23.13
C PHE A 145 -19.60 76.83 24.19
N SER A 146 -20.76 77.37 24.58
CA SER A 146 -21.80 76.61 25.28
C SER A 146 -23.06 76.53 24.43
N SER A 147 -23.20 75.43 23.70
CA SER A 147 -24.51 74.87 23.36
C SER A 147 -24.63 73.53 24.08
N ASP A 148 -25.60 73.50 25.00
CA ASP A 148 -25.93 72.42 25.90
C ASP A 148 -26.21 71.09 25.19
N THR A 149 -25.68 70.01 25.76
CA THR A 149 -26.50 68.88 26.22
C THR A 149 -25.81 68.18 27.38
N GLU A 150 -26.36 68.36 28.58
CA GLU A 150 -26.20 67.52 29.78
C GLU A 150 -26.42 66.02 29.41
N ARG A 151 -25.93 65.00 30.12
CA ARG A 151 -25.91 64.75 31.57
C ARG A 151 -25.11 63.44 31.78
N CYS A 152 -23.93 63.47 32.39
CA CYS A 152 -23.64 63.30 33.82
C CYS A 152 -23.98 61.91 34.42
N PHE A 153 -22.89 61.24 34.81
CA PHE A 153 -22.70 60.01 35.56
C PHE A 153 -23.25 60.06 36.99
N LYS A 154 -23.61 58.90 37.57
CA LYS A 154 -23.66 58.64 39.03
C LYS A 154 -23.28 57.16 39.28
N THR A 155 -22.08 56.85 39.81
CA THR A 155 -21.62 56.81 41.23
C THR A 155 -22.11 55.52 41.94
N ASN A 156 -21.30 54.63 42.56
CA ASN A 156 -20.40 54.83 43.72
C ASN A 156 -19.76 53.48 44.19
N ASN A 157 -18.60 53.60 44.85
CA ASN A 157 -18.11 52.85 46.05
C ASN A 157 -17.84 51.33 45.93
N GLU A 158 -16.90 50.68 46.64
CA GLU A 158 -15.91 50.97 47.68
C GLU A 158 -14.91 49.77 47.69
N GLU A 159 -13.69 50.03 48.16
CA GLU A 159 -12.79 49.12 48.90
C GLU A 159 -12.35 47.73 48.35
N GLU A 160 -11.03 47.68 48.15
CA GLU A 160 -10.09 46.65 48.63
C GLU A 160 -9.99 45.22 48.01
N VAL A 161 -8.71 44.89 47.77
CA VAL A 161 -8.07 43.57 47.89
C VAL A 161 -8.10 42.63 46.68
N LEU A 162 -6.91 42.56 46.08
CA LEU A 162 -6.19 41.38 45.58
C LEU A 162 -6.96 40.17 45.04
N SER A 163 -6.47 39.76 43.87
CA SER A 163 -6.27 38.37 43.43
C SER A 163 -7.36 37.73 42.57
N VAL A 164 -6.94 37.47 41.32
CA VAL A 164 -7.09 36.19 40.61
C VAL A 164 -8.44 35.47 40.76
N ARG A 165 -9.27 35.53 39.70
CA ARG A 165 -10.10 34.41 39.21
C ARG A 165 -10.59 34.74 37.78
N LYS A 166 -10.11 34.06 36.74
CA LYS A 166 -10.69 32.84 36.12
C LYS A 166 -12.21 32.90 35.92
N MET A 167 -12.65 33.00 34.66
CA MET A 167 -13.75 32.22 34.08
C MET A 167 -13.74 32.47 32.56
N ASP A 168 -13.24 31.53 31.77
CA ASP A 168 -13.97 30.41 31.14
C ASP A 168 -14.91 30.88 30.01
N VAL A 169 -14.40 30.78 28.78
CA VAL A 169 -15.23 30.55 27.59
C VAL A 169 -14.70 29.31 26.90
N THR A 170 -15.48 28.25 27.00
CA THR A 170 -15.28 26.92 26.44
C THR A 170 -15.25 26.98 24.91
N PRO A 171 -14.35 26.24 24.25
CA PRO A 171 -14.70 25.53 23.03
C PRO A 171 -14.90 24.05 23.37
N THR A 172 -16.09 23.57 23.00
CA THR A 172 -16.58 22.20 23.10
C THR A 172 -15.50 21.14 22.87
N GLU A 173 -15.12 20.44 23.94
CA GLU A 173 -14.59 19.08 23.83
C GLU A 173 -15.75 18.09 23.86
N THR A 174 -15.77 17.17 22.91
CA THR A 174 -16.42 15.87 23.12
C THR A 174 -15.33 14.79 23.03
N GLY A 175 -14.88 14.36 24.21
CA GLY A 175 -14.73 12.94 24.56
C GLY A 175 -13.73 12.08 23.78
N THR A 176 -12.49 12.10 24.24
CA THR A 176 -11.74 10.93 24.76
C THR A 176 -11.96 9.54 24.11
N THR A 177 -10.90 8.95 23.55
CA THR A 177 -10.08 7.89 24.18
C THR A 177 -9.24 7.16 23.14
N LYS A 178 -8.07 6.72 23.61
CA LYS A 178 -6.96 6.13 22.87
C LYS A 178 -7.31 4.73 22.36
N THR A 179 -6.98 4.42 21.11
CA THR A 179 -6.42 3.11 20.77
C THR A 179 -5.56 3.22 19.52
N SER A 180 -4.25 3.09 19.72
CA SER A 180 -3.30 2.79 18.68
C SER A 180 -3.54 1.37 18.18
N GLU A 181 -4.06 1.21 16.97
CA GLU A 181 -3.95 -0.06 16.26
C GLU A 181 -3.34 0.18 14.89
N SER A 182 -2.17 -0.41 14.73
CA SER A 182 -1.44 -0.55 13.49
C SER A 182 -2.33 -1.17 12.41
N ARG A 183 -2.60 -0.41 11.35
CA ARG A 183 -3.09 -1.00 10.09
C ARG A 183 -1.93 -1.75 9.45
N ASN A 184 -1.78 -3.00 9.87
CA ASN A 184 -0.98 -4.01 9.20
C ASN A 184 -1.38 -4.05 7.71
N PRO A 185 -0.44 -4.04 6.76
CA PRO A 185 -0.77 -4.36 5.38
C PRO A 185 -1.33 -5.78 5.38
N LYS A 186 -2.53 -5.95 4.80
CA LYS A 186 -3.12 -7.26 4.54
C LYS A 186 -2.09 -8.11 3.81
N ARG A 187 -1.46 -9.04 4.52
CA ARG A 187 -0.70 -10.14 3.93
C ARG A 187 -1.65 -10.86 2.99
N LYS A 188 -1.46 -10.68 1.69
CA LYS A 188 -1.99 -11.60 0.68
C LYS A 188 -1.45 -12.98 1.07
N LYS A 189 -2.31 -13.85 1.57
CA LYS A 189 -2.02 -15.28 1.63
C LYS A 189 -1.81 -15.72 0.19
N TRP A 190 -0.58 -16.08 -0.16
CA TRP A 190 -0.36 -16.90 -1.34
C TRP A 190 -1.07 -18.22 -1.08
N ALA A 191 -2.19 -18.45 -1.76
CA ALA A 191 -2.72 -19.79 -1.93
C ALA A 191 -1.71 -20.54 -2.78
N CYS A 192 -0.74 -21.18 -2.12
CA CYS A 192 0.15 -22.13 -2.74
C CYS A 192 -0.67 -23.38 -3.07
N ASN A 193 -1.29 -23.41 -4.24
CA ASN A 193 -1.92 -24.62 -4.77
C ASN A 193 -0.86 -25.58 -5.31
N LEU A 194 0.03 -26.05 -4.44
CA LEU A 194 0.88 -27.21 -4.72
C LEU A 194 0.09 -28.48 -4.39
N ILE A 195 -0.93 -28.75 -5.20
CA ILE A 195 -1.60 -30.04 -5.25
C ILE A 195 -0.65 -31.02 -5.97
N ARG A 196 0.37 -31.49 -5.25
CA ARG A 196 1.13 -32.68 -5.65
C ARG A 196 0.33 -33.91 -5.23
N LYS A 197 -0.63 -34.32 -6.08
CA LYS A 197 -1.26 -35.64 -5.98
C LYS A 197 -0.36 -36.64 -6.70
N TYR A 198 0.53 -37.29 -5.95
CA TYR A 198 1.15 -38.53 -6.44
C TYR A 198 0.14 -39.68 -6.27
N PRO A 199 0.00 -40.58 -7.25
CA PRO A 199 -0.84 -41.76 -7.10
C PRO A 199 -0.26 -42.68 -6.04
N LYS A 200 -1.04 -42.96 -4.98
CA LYS A 200 -0.68 -43.93 -3.95
C LYS A 200 -0.77 -45.34 -4.55
N ARG A 201 0.38 -46.00 -4.76
CA ARG A 201 0.43 -47.42 -5.09
C ARG A 201 0.01 -48.20 -3.85
N ARG A 202 -1.10 -48.94 -3.93
CA ARG A 202 -1.48 -49.92 -2.91
C ARG A 202 -0.61 -51.16 -3.14
N LEU A 203 0.25 -51.48 -2.18
CA LEU A 203 0.92 -52.77 -2.13
C LEU A 203 -0.04 -53.72 -1.43
N HIS A 204 -0.56 -54.70 -2.18
CA HIS A 204 -1.25 -55.84 -1.59
C HIS A 204 -0.19 -56.88 -1.27
N LEU A 205 0.00 -57.15 0.03
CA LEU A 205 0.72 -58.33 0.50
C LEU A 205 -0.35 -59.41 0.67
N ASN A 206 -0.32 -60.42 -0.19
CA ASN A 206 -1.10 -61.64 0.00
C ASN A 206 -0.34 -62.50 1.03
N HIS A 207 -1.06 -62.97 2.05
CA HIS A 207 -0.62 -64.01 2.98
C HIS A 207 -1.08 -65.37 2.46
#